data_AF-A0A135VR14-F1
#
_entry.id   AF-A0A135VR14-F1
#
_cell.length_a   1.000
_cell.length_b   1.000
_cell.length_c   1.000
_cell.angle_alpha   90.00
_cell.angle_beta   90.00
_cell.angle_gamma   90.00
#
_symmetry.space_group_name_H-M   'P 1'
#
loop_
_entity.id
_entity.type
_entity.pdbx_description
1 polymer ?
#
loop_
_entity_poly.entity_id
_entity_poly.type
_entity_poly.pdbx_seq_one_letter_code
_entity_poly.pdbx_strand_id
1 'polypeptide(L)'
;GIASGLEASMLEDTRYVLDVLEKSSVDLVVEDNIFDLPKGIDRAPIRKMDADVLIIVGSDRLLLKKLLDLRQTDIPILPLSSKGQPDFLFEISATNFDGVIGDLLKNNWKKEEHRRLIAEISGKETPPLLNDIGIFARRSATLIRYSLLINDEHFWKDGSDGLIIATPTGSTAYSLSVGGPIILTSSLVFSIIPVNSINPSRRPLVLSDEMKIEIRDLTSSVAIEAVLDGQIRRKVDNHPVIIRKSDSSAMFVKFSEERVEELRGKLLSKTETAEDVAHEMPPSAKLVFKVLEYRGQLSQKEIIEETMLPPRTVRYALSLLMSEGLVKKKLSLRDSRQGFYHVTNKA
;
A
#
# COMPACT_ATOMS: atom_id res chain seq x y z
N GLY A 1 -16.28 6.37 -14.86
CA GLY A 1 -16.81 6.58 -13.50
C GLY A 1 -15.73 7.14 -12.60
N ILE A 2 -16.10 7.91 -11.57
CA ILE A 2 -15.14 8.52 -10.63
C ILE A 2 -15.60 8.34 -9.18
N ALA A 3 -14.68 7.90 -8.33
CA ALA A 3 -14.85 7.82 -6.89
C ALA A 3 -13.68 8.54 -6.19
N SER A 4 -13.95 9.11 -5.01
CA SER A 4 -12.95 9.89 -4.27
C SER A 4 -13.23 9.90 -2.77
N GLY A 5 -12.28 10.43 -2.01
CA GLY A 5 -12.47 10.77 -0.60
C GLY A 5 -13.11 12.14 -0.43
N LEU A 6 -13.55 12.44 0.78
CA LEU A 6 -14.22 13.70 1.11
C LEU A 6 -13.26 14.75 1.71
N GLU A 7 -11.98 14.42 1.81
CA GLU A 7 -10.95 15.36 2.26
C GLU A 7 -10.75 16.47 1.22
N ALA A 8 -10.48 17.69 1.68
CA ALA A 8 -10.41 18.86 0.81
C ALA A 8 -9.41 18.71 -0.36
N SER A 9 -8.23 18.13 -0.10
CA SER A 9 -7.22 17.87 -1.14
C SER A 9 -7.72 16.87 -2.19
N MET A 10 -8.38 15.80 -1.76
CA MET A 10 -8.94 14.79 -2.67
C MET A 10 -10.06 15.39 -3.52
N LEU A 11 -10.91 16.24 -2.95
CA LEU A 11 -11.96 16.94 -3.69
C LEU A 11 -11.39 17.93 -4.72
N GLU A 12 -10.34 18.66 -4.37
CA GLU A 12 -9.63 19.56 -5.30
C GLU A 12 -9.02 18.77 -6.47
N ASP A 13 -8.30 17.69 -6.18
CA ASP A 13 -7.72 16.79 -7.18
C ASP A 13 -8.81 16.15 -8.05
N THR A 14 -9.96 15.81 -7.47
CA THR A 14 -11.12 15.26 -8.20
C THR A 14 -11.70 16.29 -9.17
N ARG A 15 -11.81 17.56 -8.77
CA ARG A 15 -12.24 18.65 -9.68
C ARG A 15 -11.26 18.82 -10.83
N TYR A 16 -9.97 18.80 -10.57
CA TYR A 16 -8.97 18.85 -11.62
C TYR A 16 -9.11 17.70 -12.63
N VAL A 17 -9.29 16.46 -12.15
CA VAL A 17 -9.52 15.30 -13.00
C VAL A 17 -10.81 15.46 -13.83
N LEU A 18 -11.89 15.97 -13.24
CA LEU A 18 -13.12 16.28 -13.95
C LEU A 18 -12.93 17.34 -15.03
N ASP A 19 -12.24 18.44 -14.74
CA ASP A 19 -11.96 19.51 -15.71
C ASP A 19 -11.14 19.02 -16.92
N VAL A 20 -10.25 18.04 -16.70
CA VAL A 20 -9.49 17.38 -17.77
C VAL A 20 -10.40 16.47 -18.60
N LEU A 21 -11.29 15.73 -17.94
CA LEU A 21 -12.23 14.82 -18.60
C LEU A 21 -13.32 15.56 -19.37
N GLU A 22 -13.86 16.67 -18.88
CA GLU A 22 -14.89 17.45 -19.59
C GLU A 22 -14.39 18.03 -20.92
N LYS A 23 -13.08 18.28 -21.04
CA LYS A 23 -12.44 18.67 -22.30
C LYS A 23 -12.34 17.52 -23.29
N SER A 24 -12.57 16.30 -22.82
CA SER A 24 -12.60 15.07 -23.61
C SER A 24 -14.07 14.66 -23.81
N SER A 25 -14.43 14.15 -24.99
CA SER A 25 -15.82 13.73 -25.24
C SER A 25 -16.12 12.37 -24.57
N VAL A 26 -16.31 12.38 -23.25
CA VAL A 26 -16.60 11.18 -22.44
C VAL A 26 -17.86 11.35 -21.58
N ASP A 27 -18.57 10.25 -21.36
CA ASP A 27 -19.67 10.20 -20.40
C ASP A 27 -19.13 10.05 -18.97
N LEU A 28 -19.65 10.86 -18.05
CA LEU A 28 -19.16 10.95 -16.68
C LEU A 28 -20.24 10.59 -15.67
N VAL A 29 -19.91 9.62 -14.82
CA VAL A 29 -20.66 9.31 -13.60
C VAL A 29 -19.74 9.43 -12.39
N VAL A 30 -20.21 10.11 -11.35
CA VAL A 30 -19.46 10.35 -10.12
C VAL A 30 -20.19 9.74 -8.91
N GLU A 31 -19.44 9.36 -7.89
CA GLU A 31 -20.02 8.79 -6.68
C GLU A 31 -20.95 9.79 -5.98
N ASP A 32 -22.14 9.31 -5.59
CA ASP A 32 -23.23 10.12 -5.06
C ASP A 32 -22.90 10.90 -3.78
N ASN A 33 -21.93 10.41 -3.01
CA ASN A 33 -21.44 11.05 -1.79
C ASN A 33 -20.41 12.16 -2.04
N ILE A 34 -20.00 12.42 -3.28
CA ILE A 34 -19.10 13.53 -3.60
C ILE A 34 -19.93 14.80 -3.83
N PHE A 35 -19.71 15.79 -2.96
CA PHE A 35 -20.39 17.08 -2.99
C PHE A 35 -19.49 18.17 -3.61
N ASP A 36 -20.05 19.35 -3.87
CA ASP A 36 -19.32 20.51 -4.40
C ASP A 36 -18.59 20.28 -5.74
N LEU A 37 -19.25 19.53 -6.64
CA LEU A 37 -18.83 19.26 -8.02
C LEU A 37 -19.68 20.04 -9.04
N PRO A 38 -19.22 20.19 -10.29
CA PRO A 38 -20.00 20.80 -11.37
C PRO A 38 -21.41 20.20 -11.49
N LYS A 39 -22.39 21.04 -11.83
CA LYS A 39 -23.77 20.60 -12.08
C LYS A 39 -23.86 19.93 -13.46
N GLY A 40 -24.72 18.92 -13.58
CA GLY A 40 -24.99 18.24 -14.86
C GLY A 40 -24.24 16.92 -15.07
N ILE A 41 -23.43 16.49 -14.09
CA ILE A 41 -22.77 15.18 -14.10
C ILE A 41 -23.66 14.14 -13.40
N ASP A 42 -23.79 12.96 -14.01
CA ASP A 42 -24.57 11.86 -13.45
C ASP A 42 -23.97 11.35 -12.15
N ARG A 43 -24.83 10.87 -11.25
CA ARG A 43 -24.43 10.40 -9.92
C ARG A 43 -25.00 9.02 -9.63
N ALA A 44 -24.16 8.14 -9.12
CA ALA A 44 -24.58 6.82 -8.70
C ALA A 44 -23.74 6.34 -7.51
N PRO A 45 -24.30 5.49 -6.62
CA PRO A 45 -23.48 4.73 -5.70
C PRO A 45 -22.41 3.94 -6.46
N ILE A 46 -21.20 3.81 -5.92
CA ILE A 46 -20.07 3.16 -6.61
C ILE A 46 -20.41 1.75 -7.15
N ARG A 47 -21.26 0.98 -6.43
CA ARG A 47 -21.73 -0.36 -6.82
C ARG A 47 -22.66 -0.39 -8.02
N LYS A 48 -23.25 0.75 -8.38
CA LYS A 48 -24.22 0.90 -9.46
C LYS A 48 -23.65 1.68 -10.64
N MET A 49 -22.37 2.03 -10.58
CA MET A 49 -21.71 2.67 -11.71
C MET A 49 -21.54 1.65 -12.84
N ASP A 50 -21.91 2.07 -14.03
CA ASP A 50 -21.58 1.40 -15.29
C ASP A 50 -20.58 2.29 -16.02
N ALA A 51 -19.35 1.81 -16.18
CA ALA A 51 -18.26 2.60 -16.74
C ALA A 51 -17.17 1.71 -17.35
N ASP A 52 -16.53 2.19 -18.42
CA ASP A 52 -15.39 1.51 -19.04
C ASP A 52 -14.14 1.53 -18.16
N VAL A 53 -13.97 2.59 -17.38
CA VAL A 53 -12.89 2.76 -16.39
C VAL A 53 -13.45 3.48 -15.16
N LEU A 54 -13.05 3.00 -13.98
CA LEU A 54 -13.32 3.63 -12.70
C LEU A 54 -12.05 4.33 -12.19
N ILE A 55 -12.06 5.66 -12.14
CA ILE A 55 -10.97 6.44 -11.57
C ILE A 55 -11.21 6.59 -10.07
N ILE A 56 -10.21 6.24 -9.25
CA ILE A 56 -10.27 6.41 -7.80
C ILE A 56 -9.20 7.41 -7.37
N VAL A 57 -9.62 8.60 -6.95
CA VAL A 57 -8.71 9.67 -6.50
C VAL A 57 -8.54 9.60 -4.98
N GLY A 58 -7.32 9.37 -4.49
CA GLY A 58 -7.05 9.39 -3.05
C GLY A 58 -5.78 8.65 -2.63
N SER A 59 -5.92 7.77 -1.62
CA SER A 59 -4.81 7.03 -1.00
C SER A 59 -5.06 5.52 -0.99
N ASP A 60 -4.06 4.72 -0.62
CA ASP A 60 -4.19 3.25 -0.52
C ASP A 60 -5.37 2.84 0.36
N ARG A 61 -5.53 3.54 1.50
CA ARG A 61 -6.65 3.31 2.43
C ARG A 61 -8.00 3.53 1.75
N LEU A 62 -8.11 4.58 0.94
CA LEU A 62 -9.35 4.87 0.22
C LEU A 62 -9.59 3.81 -0.86
N LEU A 63 -8.57 3.48 -1.66
CA LEU A 63 -8.65 2.46 -2.70
C LEU A 63 -9.16 1.12 -2.13
N LEU A 64 -8.55 0.64 -1.04
CA LEU A 64 -8.99 -0.58 -0.34
C LEU A 64 -10.46 -0.46 0.12
N LYS A 65 -10.84 0.68 0.72
CA LYS A 65 -12.22 0.90 1.14
C LYS A 65 -13.20 0.84 -0.03
N LYS A 66 -12.89 1.49 -1.16
CA LYS A 66 -13.73 1.47 -2.36
C LYS A 66 -13.82 0.09 -2.99
N LEU A 67 -12.75 -0.70 -2.96
CA LEU A 67 -12.78 -2.10 -3.41
C LEU A 67 -13.69 -2.98 -2.53
N LEU A 68 -13.65 -2.80 -1.20
CA LEU A 68 -14.57 -3.46 -0.28
C LEU A 68 -16.03 -3.04 -0.53
N ASP A 69 -16.25 -1.77 -0.83
CA ASP A 69 -17.55 -1.24 -1.21
C ASP A 69 -18.00 -1.83 -2.56
N LEU A 70 -17.18 -1.83 -3.61
CA LEU A 70 -17.47 -2.43 -4.92
C LEU A 70 -17.80 -3.92 -4.86
N ARG A 71 -17.14 -4.66 -3.95
CA ARG A 71 -17.18 -6.13 -3.89
C ARG A 71 -16.68 -6.76 -5.19
N GLN A 72 -17.58 -7.21 -6.06
CA GLN A 72 -17.23 -7.80 -7.35
C GLN A 72 -17.33 -6.72 -8.43
N THR A 73 -16.30 -6.59 -9.26
CA THR A 73 -16.26 -5.62 -10.35
C THR A 73 -15.33 -6.13 -11.43
N ASP A 74 -15.75 -5.97 -12.69
CA ASP A 74 -14.90 -6.20 -13.87
C ASP A 74 -14.41 -4.87 -14.47
N ILE A 75 -14.87 -3.74 -13.92
CA ILE A 75 -14.47 -2.40 -14.34
C ILE A 75 -12.99 -2.21 -13.97
N PRO A 76 -12.11 -1.93 -14.96
CA PRO A 76 -10.74 -1.54 -14.72
C PRO A 76 -10.65 -0.26 -13.87
N ILE A 77 -9.80 -0.28 -12.86
CA ILE A 77 -9.62 0.80 -11.89
C ILE A 77 -8.34 1.54 -12.21
N LEU A 78 -8.42 2.85 -12.38
CA LEU A 78 -7.26 3.73 -12.43
C LEU A 78 -7.12 4.43 -11.06
N PRO A 79 -6.23 3.95 -10.18
CA PRO A 79 -5.94 4.64 -8.93
C PRO A 79 -5.09 5.90 -9.24
N LEU A 80 -5.55 7.06 -8.79
CA LEU A 80 -4.82 8.33 -8.88
C LEU A 80 -4.50 8.87 -7.48
N SER A 81 -3.21 9.10 -7.20
CA SER A 81 -2.83 9.54 -5.87
C SER A 81 -3.14 11.01 -5.65
N SER A 82 -3.64 11.32 -4.46
CA SER A 82 -3.91 12.69 -4.04
C SER A 82 -2.73 13.24 -3.25
N LYS A 83 -2.49 14.55 -3.34
CA LYS A 83 -1.33 15.21 -2.72
C LYS A 83 -1.23 14.91 -1.22
N GLY A 84 0.00 14.60 -0.78
CA GLY A 84 0.36 14.44 0.64
C GLY A 84 -0.13 13.14 1.27
N GLN A 85 -0.56 12.16 0.48
CA GLN A 85 -1.03 10.87 0.95
C GLN A 85 -0.01 9.76 0.64
N PRO A 86 0.23 8.79 1.55
CA PRO A 86 1.04 7.62 1.24
C PRO A 86 0.35 6.74 0.20
N ASP A 87 1.07 6.34 -0.85
CA ASP A 87 0.51 5.72 -2.04
C ASP A 87 1.44 4.65 -2.67
N PHE A 88 1.33 3.39 -2.20
CA PHE A 88 2.09 2.27 -2.77
C PHE A 88 1.43 1.65 -4.01
N LEU A 89 0.10 1.75 -4.14
CA LEU A 89 -0.67 1.16 -5.24
C LEU A 89 -0.92 2.12 -6.41
N PHE A 90 -0.31 3.31 -6.38
CA PHE A 90 -0.59 4.38 -7.33
C PHE A 90 0.66 4.65 -8.18
N GLU A 91 0.52 4.53 -9.50
CA GLU A 91 1.60 4.88 -10.43
C GLU A 91 1.53 6.36 -10.85
N ILE A 92 0.35 6.99 -10.74
CA ILE A 92 0.05 8.31 -11.30
C ILE A 92 -0.63 9.17 -10.22
N SER A 93 -0.17 10.41 -10.06
CA SER A 93 -0.86 11.40 -9.24
C SER A 93 -1.98 12.08 -10.02
N ALA A 94 -3.03 12.51 -9.33
CA ALA A 94 -4.14 13.24 -9.93
C ALA A 94 -3.68 14.49 -10.71
N THR A 95 -2.60 15.15 -10.25
CA THR A 95 -2.03 16.34 -10.89
C THR A 95 -1.42 16.10 -12.27
N ASN A 96 -1.12 14.85 -12.62
CA ASN A 96 -0.53 14.48 -13.92
C ASN A 96 -1.51 13.71 -14.80
N PHE A 97 -2.78 13.70 -14.42
CA PHE A 97 -3.80 12.98 -15.13
C PHE A 97 -3.95 13.46 -16.60
N ASP A 98 -3.72 14.75 -16.85
CA ASP A 98 -3.66 15.33 -18.19
C ASP A 98 -2.58 14.70 -19.09
N GLY A 99 -1.49 14.22 -18.49
CA GLY A 99 -0.41 13.54 -19.18
C GLY A 99 -0.79 12.15 -19.70
N VAL A 100 -1.82 11.51 -19.13
CA VAL A 100 -2.23 10.13 -19.45
C VAL A 100 -3.63 10.01 -20.05
N ILE A 101 -4.46 11.04 -19.97
CA ILE A 101 -5.83 10.97 -20.51
C ILE A 101 -5.85 10.56 -21.99
N GLY A 102 -4.92 11.06 -22.79
CA GLY A 102 -4.82 10.69 -24.20
C GLY A 102 -4.53 9.20 -24.42
N ASP A 103 -3.72 8.60 -23.55
CA ASP A 103 -3.41 7.16 -23.59
C ASP A 103 -4.59 6.34 -23.06
N LEU A 104 -5.26 6.81 -22.01
CA LEU A 104 -6.46 6.20 -21.45
C LEU A 104 -7.56 6.07 -22.51
N LEU A 105 -7.87 7.16 -23.22
CA LEU A 105 -8.91 7.21 -24.25
C LEU A 105 -8.58 6.39 -25.51
N LYS A 106 -7.29 6.24 -25.83
CA LYS A 106 -6.82 5.43 -26.96
C LYS A 106 -6.64 3.95 -26.62
N ASN A 107 -6.92 3.55 -25.38
CA ASN A 107 -6.64 2.21 -24.86
C ASN A 107 -5.14 1.82 -24.93
N ASN A 108 -4.25 2.80 -24.80
CA ASN A 108 -2.79 2.61 -24.72
C ASN A 108 -2.35 2.24 -23.30
N TRP A 109 -2.99 1.24 -22.71
CA TRP A 109 -2.72 0.74 -21.36
C TRP A 109 -3.07 -0.74 -21.28
N LYS A 110 -2.64 -1.40 -20.21
CA LYS A 110 -2.91 -2.83 -19.97
C LYS A 110 -3.68 -3.00 -18.67
N LYS A 111 -4.45 -4.08 -18.59
CA LYS A 111 -5.03 -4.52 -17.33
C LYS A 111 -3.97 -5.29 -16.54
N GLU A 112 -3.63 -4.82 -15.35
CA GLU A 112 -2.87 -5.58 -14.37
C GLU A 112 -3.87 -6.25 -13.41
N GLU A 113 -3.81 -7.57 -13.33
CA GLU A 113 -4.70 -8.33 -12.46
C GLU A 113 -4.11 -8.44 -11.05
N HIS A 114 -4.87 -7.97 -10.07
CA HIS A 114 -4.58 -8.14 -8.65
C HIS A 114 -5.50 -9.20 -8.06
N ARG A 115 -4.90 -10.31 -7.63
CA ARG A 115 -5.63 -11.41 -7.01
C ARG A 115 -6.22 -10.98 -5.67
N ARG A 116 -7.42 -11.48 -5.40
CA ARG A 116 -8.13 -11.24 -4.16
C ARG A 116 -8.45 -12.54 -3.47
N LEU A 117 -8.51 -12.51 -2.15
CA LEU A 117 -8.96 -13.62 -1.33
C LEU A 117 -10.35 -13.32 -0.76
N ILE A 118 -11.10 -14.36 -0.43
CA ILE A 118 -12.37 -14.26 0.24
C ILE A 118 -12.38 -15.21 1.44
N ALA A 119 -13.07 -14.82 2.50
CA ALA A 119 -13.19 -15.62 3.69
C ALA A 119 -14.66 -15.87 4.05
N GLU A 120 -14.94 -17.02 4.62
CA GLU A 120 -16.19 -17.31 5.31
C GLU A 120 -15.94 -17.29 6.82
N ILE A 121 -16.68 -16.44 7.53
CA ILE A 121 -16.59 -16.30 8.98
C ILE A 121 -17.99 -16.47 9.56
N SER A 122 -18.18 -17.50 10.39
CA SER A 122 -19.48 -17.81 11.02
C SER A 122 -20.62 -17.94 10.00
N GLY A 123 -20.37 -18.64 8.88
CA GLY A 123 -21.35 -18.84 7.81
C GLY A 123 -21.60 -17.61 6.92
N LYS A 124 -20.82 -16.53 7.08
CA LYS A 124 -20.96 -15.30 6.30
C LYS A 124 -19.70 -14.98 5.51
N GLU A 125 -19.87 -14.89 4.21
CA GLU A 125 -18.80 -14.51 3.31
C GLU A 125 -18.38 -13.03 3.50
N THR A 126 -17.09 -12.75 3.35
CA THR A 126 -16.54 -11.40 3.31
C THR A 126 -16.70 -10.79 1.91
N PRO A 127 -16.56 -9.47 1.76
CA PRO A 127 -16.13 -8.93 0.47
C PRO A 127 -14.79 -9.55 0.06
N PRO A 128 -14.46 -9.61 -1.24
CA PRO A 128 -13.11 -9.92 -1.68
C PRO A 128 -12.10 -8.90 -1.14
N LEU A 129 -10.99 -9.39 -0.61
CA LEU A 129 -9.94 -8.61 0.04
C LEU A 129 -8.73 -8.51 -0.89
N LEU A 130 -8.17 -7.31 -1.01
CA LEU A 130 -7.02 -7.07 -1.89
C LEU A 130 -5.71 -7.50 -1.22
N ASN A 131 -5.53 -7.19 0.05
CA ASN A 131 -4.28 -7.40 0.77
C ASN A 131 -4.32 -8.67 1.60
N ASP A 132 -5.11 -8.68 2.67
CA ASP A 132 -5.02 -9.73 3.67
C ASP A 132 -6.25 -9.88 4.57
N ILE A 133 -6.33 -11.05 5.18
CA ILE A 133 -7.13 -11.31 6.37
C ILE A 133 -6.20 -11.68 7.52
N GLY A 134 -6.29 -10.94 8.62
CA GLY A 134 -5.56 -11.23 9.85
C GLY A 134 -6.50 -11.70 10.97
N ILE A 135 -6.20 -12.85 11.57
CA ILE A 135 -6.92 -13.39 12.73
C ILE A 135 -6.12 -13.06 13.98
N PHE A 136 -6.70 -12.27 14.88
CA PHE A 136 -6.02 -11.76 16.07
C PHE A 136 -6.87 -11.89 17.33
N ALA A 137 -6.22 -11.95 18.48
CA ALA A 137 -6.89 -11.66 19.74
C ALA A 137 -7.28 -10.17 19.78
N ARG A 138 -8.49 -9.87 20.26
CA ARG A 138 -9.01 -8.50 20.36
C ARG A 138 -8.16 -7.62 21.29
N ARG A 139 -7.51 -8.23 22.29
CA ARG A 139 -6.57 -7.56 23.18
C ARG A 139 -5.15 -7.92 22.77
N SER A 140 -4.32 -6.91 22.55
CA SER A 140 -2.89 -7.07 22.26
C SER A 140 -2.18 -7.91 23.33
N ALA A 141 -1.08 -8.57 22.94
CA ALA A 141 -0.29 -9.45 23.80
C ALA A 141 -1.10 -10.59 24.44
N THR A 142 -2.14 -11.07 23.74
CA THR A 142 -2.92 -12.24 24.12
C THR A 142 -2.87 -13.26 23.01
N LEU A 143 -2.55 -14.51 23.34
CA LEU A 143 -2.44 -15.57 22.35
C LEU A 143 -3.81 -16.02 21.85
N ILE A 144 -3.87 -16.32 20.55
CA ILE A 144 -4.84 -17.25 19.98
C ILE A 144 -4.19 -18.63 19.86
N ARG A 145 -4.96 -19.69 20.04
CA ARG A 145 -4.59 -21.06 19.65
C ARG A 145 -5.47 -21.49 18.50
N TYR A 146 -4.91 -22.20 17.54
CA TYR A 146 -5.62 -22.64 16.34
C TYR A 146 -4.98 -23.89 15.72
N SER A 147 -5.76 -24.56 14.88
CA SER A 147 -5.34 -25.61 13.96
C SER A 147 -5.45 -25.07 12.53
N LEU A 148 -4.39 -25.20 11.74
CA LEU A 148 -4.34 -24.84 10.32
C LEU A 148 -4.49 -26.10 9.48
N LEU A 149 -5.44 -26.08 8.56
CA LEU A 149 -5.65 -27.11 7.56
C LEU A 149 -5.49 -26.50 6.16
N ILE A 150 -4.94 -27.29 5.24
CA ILE A 150 -4.80 -26.95 3.81
C ILE A 150 -5.42 -28.09 3.03
N ASN A 151 -6.43 -27.80 2.21
CA ASN A 151 -7.20 -28.82 1.47
C ASN A 151 -7.67 -29.98 2.37
N ASP A 152 -8.24 -29.65 3.53
CA ASP A 152 -8.74 -30.60 4.54
C ASP A 152 -7.64 -31.46 5.23
N GLU A 153 -6.37 -31.30 4.87
CA GLU A 153 -5.25 -31.93 5.55
C GLU A 153 -4.73 -31.07 6.70
N HIS A 154 -4.53 -31.70 7.86
CA HIS A 154 -4.02 -31.00 9.03
C HIS A 154 -2.53 -30.65 8.88
N PHE A 155 -2.24 -29.37 8.70
CA PHE A 155 -0.87 -28.89 8.50
C PHE A 155 -0.16 -28.67 9.84
N TRP A 156 -0.72 -27.83 10.73
CA TRP A 156 -0.15 -27.64 12.07
C TRP A 156 -1.16 -27.14 13.11
N LYS A 157 -0.76 -27.22 14.38
CA LYS A 157 -1.35 -26.44 15.48
C LYS A 157 -0.34 -25.44 15.98
N ASP A 158 -0.83 -24.29 16.41
CA ASP A 158 0.02 -23.23 16.94
C ASP A 158 -0.67 -22.37 17.99
N GLY A 159 0.14 -21.63 18.76
CA GLY A 159 -0.29 -20.50 19.57
C GLY A 159 0.50 -19.26 19.17
N SER A 160 -0.17 -18.15 18.90
CA SER A 160 0.50 -16.93 18.40
C SER A 160 -0.33 -15.69 18.76
N ASP A 161 0.22 -14.50 18.58
CA ASP A 161 -0.57 -13.26 18.69
C ASP A 161 -1.63 -13.16 17.57
N GLY A 162 -1.35 -13.80 16.43
CA GLY A 162 -2.28 -13.91 15.32
C GLY A 162 -1.76 -14.74 14.15
N LEU A 163 -2.57 -14.80 13.09
CA LEU A 163 -2.24 -15.43 11.82
C LEU A 163 -2.74 -14.54 10.69
N ILE A 164 -1.88 -14.22 9.72
CA ILE A 164 -2.24 -13.43 8.53
C ILE A 164 -2.24 -14.35 7.32
N ILE A 165 -3.26 -14.24 6.48
CA ILE A 165 -3.27 -14.81 5.13
C ILE A 165 -3.29 -13.63 4.17
N ALA A 166 -2.24 -13.53 3.36
CA ALA A 166 -2.04 -12.40 2.46
C ALA A 166 -1.99 -12.84 0.99
N THR A 167 -2.48 -11.97 0.13
CA THR A 167 -2.30 -12.04 -1.33
C THR A 167 -0.89 -11.55 -1.70
N PRO A 168 -0.47 -11.69 -2.97
CA PRO A 168 0.75 -11.07 -3.46
C PRO A 168 0.76 -9.54 -3.25
N THR A 169 -0.36 -8.86 -3.47
CA THR A 169 -0.49 -7.41 -3.22
C THR A 169 -0.36 -7.07 -1.74
N GLY A 170 -0.93 -7.88 -0.85
CA GLY A 170 -0.79 -7.71 0.60
C GLY A 170 0.59 -8.06 1.15
N SER A 171 1.48 -8.67 0.36
CA SER A 171 2.81 -9.09 0.80
C SER A 171 3.69 -7.92 1.24
N THR A 172 3.48 -6.72 0.67
CA THR A 172 4.16 -5.47 1.01
C THR A 172 3.42 -4.64 2.06
N ALA A 173 2.23 -5.08 2.49
CA ALA A 173 1.41 -4.41 3.49
C ALA A 173 1.75 -4.94 4.91
N TYR A 174 0.73 -5.33 5.70
CA TYR A 174 0.98 -5.74 7.08
C TYR A 174 1.83 -7.02 7.16
N SER A 175 1.67 -7.93 6.19
CA SER A 175 2.50 -9.14 6.03
C SER A 175 4.00 -8.84 6.10
N LEU A 176 4.48 -7.78 5.42
CA LEU A 176 5.90 -7.40 5.42
C LEU A 176 6.38 -7.04 6.83
N SER A 177 5.55 -6.31 7.59
CA SER A 177 5.89 -5.83 8.93
C SER A 177 6.04 -6.96 9.96
N VAL A 178 5.40 -8.10 9.72
CA VAL A 178 5.47 -9.29 10.61
C VAL A 178 6.44 -10.36 10.09
N GLY A 179 7.27 -10.02 9.11
CA GLY A 179 8.32 -10.92 8.59
C GLY A 179 7.87 -11.85 7.46
N GLY A 180 6.76 -11.52 6.78
CA GLY A 180 6.35 -12.19 5.54
C GLY A 180 7.29 -11.89 4.36
N PRO A 181 7.35 -12.77 3.35
CA PRO A 181 8.14 -12.52 2.14
C PRO A 181 7.47 -11.47 1.26
N ILE A 182 8.27 -10.73 0.49
CA ILE A 182 7.77 -9.92 -0.63
C ILE A 182 7.45 -10.88 -1.78
N ILE A 183 6.25 -10.76 -2.34
CA ILE A 183 5.75 -11.61 -3.43
C ILE A 183 5.39 -10.70 -4.60
N LEU A 184 5.84 -11.06 -5.81
CA LEU A 184 5.50 -10.33 -7.02
C LEU A 184 3.99 -10.45 -7.30
N THR A 185 3.34 -9.33 -7.63
CA THR A 185 1.89 -9.23 -7.85
C THR A 185 1.33 -10.28 -8.80
N SER A 186 2.09 -10.65 -9.84
CA SER A 186 1.71 -11.64 -10.86
C SER A 186 1.75 -13.11 -10.39
N SER A 187 2.19 -13.39 -9.16
CA SER A 187 2.31 -14.75 -8.63
C SER A 187 0.95 -15.35 -8.27
N LEU A 188 0.72 -16.63 -8.58
CA LEU A 188 -0.54 -17.32 -8.30
C LEU A 188 -0.50 -18.04 -6.94
N VAL A 189 -0.23 -17.27 -5.89
CA VAL A 189 0.04 -17.80 -4.55
C VAL A 189 -0.61 -16.96 -3.46
N PHE A 190 -0.86 -17.58 -2.31
CA PHE A 190 -1.09 -16.91 -1.05
C PHE A 190 0.06 -17.19 -0.08
N SER A 191 0.22 -16.29 0.89
CA SER A 191 1.12 -16.49 2.01
C SER A 191 0.37 -16.59 3.33
N ILE A 192 0.83 -17.47 4.21
CA ILE A 192 0.33 -17.65 5.58
C ILE A 192 1.45 -17.26 6.52
N ILE A 193 1.25 -16.22 7.32
CA ILE A 193 2.26 -15.62 8.19
C ILE A 193 1.80 -15.68 9.64
N PRO A 194 2.41 -16.53 10.48
CA PRO A 194 2.14 -16.54 11.90
C PRO A 194 2.76 -15.29 12.56
N VAL A 195 1.97 -14.57 13.37
CA VAL A 195 2.42 -13.36 14.07
C VAL A 195 2.85 -13.72 15.48
N ASN A 196 4.14 -13.59 15.79
CA ASN A 196 4.73 -13.93 17.09
C ASN A 196 4.32 -15.32 17.60
N SER A 197 4.57 -16.35 16.78
CA SER A 197 4.34 -17.74 17.18
C SER A 197 5.16 -18.12 18.41
N ILE A 198 4.55 -18.91 19.31
CA ILE A 198 5.27 -19.55 20.42
C ILE A 198 6.22 -20.65 19.95
N ASN A 199 6.02 -21.17 18.73
CA ASN A 199 6.91 -22.14 18.11
C ASN A 199 7.83 -21.43 17.09
N PRO A 200 9.13 -21.25 17.42
CA PRO A 200 10.04 -20.49 16.58
C PRO A 200 10.37 -21.16 15.24
N SER A 201 9.98 -22.43 15.04
CA SER A 201 10.10 -23.12 13.75
C SER A 201 8.96 -22.78 12.79
N ARG A 202 7.92 -22.07 13.25
CA ARG A 202 6.85 -21.57 12.38
C ARG A 202 7.40 -20.43 11.53
N ARG A 203 7.39 -20.65 10.21
CA ARG A 203 7.86 -19.71 9.20
C ARG A 203 6.70 -19.35 8.27
N PRO A 204 6.75 -18.20 7.58
CA PRO A 204 5.81 -17.91 6.52
C PRO A 204 5.74 -19.07 5.52
N LEU A 205 4.53 -19.49 5.18
CA LEU A 205 4.27 -20.48 4.14
C LEU A 205 3.80 -19.76 2.88
N VAL A 206 4.31 -20.15 1.72
CA VAL A 206 3.79 -19.71 0.42
C VAL A 206 3.22 -20.93 -0.29
N LEU A 207 1.98 -20.83 -0.76
CA LEU A 207 1.27 -21.94 -1.38
C LEU A 207 0.42 -21.45 -2.55
N SER A 208 -0.01 -22.36 -3.42
CA SER A 208 -0.92 -22.03 -4.52
C SER A 208 -2.21 -21.43 -3.97
N ASP A 209 -2.70 -20.38 -4.62
CA ASP A 209 -3.97 -19.75 -4.27
C ASP A 209 -5.22 -20.57 -4.66
N GLU A 210 -5.06 -21.68 -5.37
CA GLU A 210 -6.14 -22.65 -5.61
C GLU A 210 -6.45 -23.50 -4.37
N MET A 211 -5.56 -23.50 -3.36
CA MET A 211 -5.77 -24.29 -2.16
C MET A 211 -6.76 -23.61 -1.21
N LYS A 212 -7.62 -24.42 -0.59
CA LYS A 212 -8.49 -24.00 0.50
C LYS A 212 -7.69 -23.97 1.80
N ILE A 213 -7.66 -22.81 2.44
CA ILE A 213 -7.05 -22.64 3.76
C ILE A 213 -8.17 -22.65 4.80
N GLU A 214 -7.98 -23.40 5.88
CA GLU A 214 -8.98 -23.47 6.94
C GLU A 214 -8.34 -23.35 8.32
N ILE A 215 -8.93 -22.51 9.16
CA ILE A 215 -8.49 -22.25 10.54
C ILE A 215 -9.58 -22.75 11.49
N ARG A 216 -9.27 -23.78 12.28
CA ARG A 216 -10.18 -24.41 13.27
C ARG A 216 -9.62 -24.31 14.68
N ASP A 217 -10.40 -24.79 15.64
CA ASP A 217 -10.03 -24.88 17.07
C ASP A 217 -9.58 -23.54 17.66
N LEU A 218 -10.13 -22.44 17.12
CA LEU A 218 -9.80 -21.07 17.50
C LEU A 218 -10.22 -20.80 18.94
N THR A 219 -9.24 -20.58 19.81
CA THR A 219 -9.47 -20.32 21.23
C THR A 219 -8.56 -19.22 21.75
N SER A 220 -9.08 -18.39 22.66
CA SER A 220 -8.33 -17.35 23.35
C SER A 220 -9.06 -16.98 24.65
N SER A 221 -8.35 -16.35 25.59
CA SER A 221 -8.96 -15.81 26.82
C SER A 221 -9.77 -14.52 26.57
N VAL A 222 -9.65 -13.94 25.38
CA VAL A 222 -10.41 -12.77 24.92
C VAL A 222 -11.12 -13.09 23.59
N ALA A 223 -12.00 -12.19 23.15
CA ALA A 223 -12.64 -12.33 21.84
C ALA A 223 -11.57 -12.38 20.72
N ILE A 224 -11.84 -13.17 19.69
CA ILE A 224 -11.01 -13.24 18.47
C ILE A 224 -11.68 -12.41 17.38
N GLU A 225 -10.89 -11.66 16.62
CA GLU A 225 -11.35 -10.83 15.51
C GLU A 225 -10.58 -11.16 14.23
N ALA A 226 -11.31 -11.19 13.12
CA ALA A 226 -10.76 -11.12 11.79
C ALA A 226 -10.69 -9.65 11.37
N VAL A 227 -9.51 -9.22 10.94
CA VAL A 227 -9.24 -7.89 10.39
C VAL A 227 -9.09 -8.06 8.88
N LEU A 228 -9.96 -7.41 8.11
CA LEU A 228 -10.05 -7.54 6.66
C LEU A 228 -9.47 -6.27 6.01
N ASP A 229 -8.39 -6.40 5.22
CA ASP A 229 -7.65 -5.30 4.58
C ASP A 229 -7.28 -4.14 5.53
N GLY A 230 -7.16 -4.42 6.83
CA GLY A 230 -6.98 -3.40 7.86
C GLY A 230 -8.18 -2.46 8.09
N GLN A 231 -9.30 -2.63 7.38
CA GLN A 231 -10.46 -1.72 7.41
C GLN A 231 -11.63 -2.25 8.25
N ILE A 232 -11.97 -3.54 8.09
CA ILE A 232 -13.17 -4.13 8.70
C ILE A 232 -12.75 -5.12 9.79
N ARG A 233 -13.38 -5.03 10.96
CA ARG A 233 -13.24 -6.02 12.04
C ARG A 233 -14.51 -6.85 12.14
N ARG A 234 -14.37 -8.18 12.10
CA ARG A 234 -15.46 -9.13 12.36
C ARG A 234 -15.10 -10.02 13.53
N LYS A 235 -16.06 -10.23 14.43
CA LYS A 235 -15.90 -11.22 15.49
C LYS A 235 -15.82 -12.62 14.86
N VAL A 236 -14.87 -13.41 15.32
CA VAL A 236 -14.76 -14.84 14.99
C VAL A 236 -15.30 -15.61 16.19
N ASP A 237 -16.19 -16.56 15.92
CA ASP A 237 -16.71 -17.49 16.93
C ASP A 237 -15.97 -18.82 16.84
N ASN A 238 -16.58 -19.90 17.33
CA ASN A 238 -15.94 -21.22 17.36
C ASN A 238 -16.08 -21.97 16.03
N HIS A 239 -16.71 -21.39 15.01
CA HIS A 239 -16.78 -21.98 13.68
C HIS A 239 -15.44 -21.83 12.95
N PRO A 240 -15.14 -22.72 11.99
CA PRO A 240 -13.97 -22.57 11.14
C PRO A 240 -13.99 -21.26 10.37
N VAL A 241 -12.81 -20.66 10.17
CA VAL A 241 -12.60 -19.62 9.18
C VAL A 241 -12.05 -20.28 7.93
N ILE A 242 -12.81 -20.19 6.82
CA ILE A 242 -12.44 -20.79 5.54
C ILE A 242 -11.99 -19.67 4.61
N ILE A 243 -10.81 -19.80 4.01
CA ILE A 243 -10.22 -18.79 3.13
C ILE A 243 -9.87 -19.46 1.80
N ARG A 244 -10.20 -18.77 0.71
CA ARG A 244 -9.97 -19.24 -0.67
C ARG A 244 -9.76 -18.04 -1.59
N LYS A 245 -9.29 -18.30 -2.80
CA LYS A 245 -9.26 -17.30 -3.87
C LYS A 245 -10.68 -16.83 -4.20
N SER A 246 -10.81 -15.52 -4.41
CA SER A 246 -12.03 -14.88 -4.92
C SER A 246 -12.16 -15.15 -6.42
N ASP A 247 -13.39 -15.41 -6.88
CA ASP A 247 -13.68 -15.54 -8.32
C ASP A 247 -13.61 -14.18 -9.05
N SER A 248 -13.48 -13.07 -8.30
CA SER A 248 -13.32 -11.72 -8.83
C SER A 248 -11.99 -11.12 -8.35
N SER A 249 -11.06 -10.94 -9.28
CA SER A 249 -9.84 -10.15 -9.11
C SER A 249 -10.14 -8.65 -9.22
N ALA A 250 -9.23 -7.80 -8.73
CA ALA A 250 -9.27 -6.37 -9.04
C ALA A 250 -8.41 -6.12 -10.29
N MET A 251 -8.95 -5.36 -11.25
CA MET A 251 -8.25 -5.06 -12.50
C MET A 251 -7.76 -3.62 -12.46
N PHE A 252 -6.46 -3.40 -12.45
CA PHE A 252 -5.89 -2.05 -12.43
C PHE A 252 -5.45 -1.63 -13.83
N VAL A 253 -5.63 -0.35 -14.15
CA VAL A 253 -5.11 0.27 -15.37
C VAL A 253 -3.62 0.50 -15.16
N LYS A 254 -2.79 -0.14 -15.99
CA LYS A 254 -1.34 -0.04 -15.96
C LYS A 254 -0.81 0.57 -17.25
N PHE A 255 -0.04 1.64 -17.11
CA PHE A 255 0.67 2.26 -18.23
C PHE A 255 2.05 1.61 -18.42
N SER A 256 2.74 1.88 -19.52
CA SER A 256 4.11 1.37 -19.68
C SER A 256 5.05 2.06 -18.70
N GLU A 257 6.07 1.33 -18.23
CA GLU A 257 7.10 1.88 -17.33
C GLU A 257 7.76 3.14 -17.91
N GLU A 258 8.07 3.15 -19.21
CA GLU A 258 8.58 4.32 -19.92
C GLU A 258 7.64 5.52 -19.79
N ARG A 259 6.32 5.29 -19.93
CA ARG A 259 5.32 6.34 -19.85
C ARG A 259 5.17 6.88 -18.43
N VAL A 260 5.19 6.00 -17.42
CA VAL A 260 5.16 6.39 -16.02
C VAL A 260 6.42 7.21 -15.67
N GLU A 261 7.59 6.80 -16.17
CA GLU A 261 8.85 7.49 -15.95
C GLU A 261 8.89 8.87 -16.65
N GLU A 262 8.33 9.01 -17.86
CA GLU A 262 8.18 10.32 -18.51
C GLU A 262 7.34 11.31 -17.66
N LEU A 263 6.28 10.81 -17.02
CA LEU A 263 5.40 11.63 -16.17
C LEU A 263 6.11 12.00 -14.86
N ARG A 264 6.86 11.07 -14.28
CA ARG A 264 7.76 11.34 -13.15
C ARG A 264 8.82 12.37 -13.55
N GLY A 265 9.46 12.23 -14.70
CA GLY A 265 10.38 13.23 -15.28
C GLY A 265 9.78 14.63 -15.40
N LYS A 266 8.50 14.74 -15.75
CA LYS A 266 7.77 16.02 -15.82
C LYS A 266 7.44 16.59 -14.43
N LEU A 267 7.13 15.74 -13.44
CA LEU A 267 7.02 16.12 -12.02
C LEU A 267 8.33 16.71 -11.49
N LEU A 268 9.44 16.06 -11.82
CA LEU A 268 10.81 16.43 -11.45
C LEU A 268 11.21 17.80 -12.02
N SER A 269 10.74 18.13 -13.23
CA SER A 269 10.97 19.45 -13.85
C SER A 269 10.17 20.60 -13.24
N LYS A 270 9.12 20.32 -12.45
CA LYS A 270 8.24 21.33 -11.85
C LYS A 270 8.42 21.51 -10.34
N THR A 271 9.17 20.62 -9.68
CA THR A 271 9.44 20.69 -8.24
C THR A 271 10.68 19.86 -7.93
N GLU A 272 11.84 20.50 -7.70
CA GLU A 272 13.06 19.81 -7.28
C GLU A 272 12.88 19.23 -5.86
N THR A 273 12.74 17.90 -5.77
CA THR A 273 12.68 17.19 -4.49
C THR A 273 14.08 16.92 -3.93
N ALA A 274 14.15 16.52 -2.65
CA ALA A 274 15.42 16.21 -2.00
C ALA A 274 16.14 14.99 -2.62
N GLU A 275 15.38 14.04 -3.19
CA GLU A 275 15.93 12.85 -3.85
C GLU A 275 16.57 13.20 -5.21
N ASP A 276 16.08 14.23 -5.89
CA ASP A 276 16.55 14.64 -7.23
C ASP A 276 17.88 15.36 -7.15
N VAL A 277 17.98 16.29 -6.20
CA VAL A 277 19.23 16.97 -5.88
C VAL A 277 20.27 15.96 -5.39
N ALA A 278 19.86 14.94 -4.61
CA ALA A 278 20.74 13.83 -4.24
C ALA A 278 21.15 12.97 -5.45
N HIS A 279 20.31 12.81 -6.47
CA HIS A 279 20.59 12.01 -7.66
C HIS A 279 21.70 12.62 -8.55
N GLU A 280 21.95 13.92 -8.47
CA GLU A 280 23.06 14.57 -9.18
C GLU A 280 24.38 14.57 -8.40
N MET A 281 24.37 14.12 -7.14
CA MET A 281 25.55 14.16 -6.27
C MET A 281 26.59 13.05 -6.53
N PRO A 282 27.84 13.22 -6.06
CA PRO A 282 28.84 12.15 -6.05
C PRO A 282 28.35 10.89 -5.31
N PRO A 283 28.80 9.69 -5.71
CA PRO A 283 28.34 8.41 -5.12
C PRO A 283 28.44 8.32 -3.60
N SER A 284 29.47 8.93 -3.01
CA SER A 284 29.65 8.97 -1.55
C SER A 284 28.60 9.82 -0.83
N ALA A 285 28.12 10.89 -1.44
CA ALA A 285 27.06 11.74 -0.88
C ALA A 285 25.70 11.06 -0.98
N LYS A 286 25.40 10.39 -2.11
CA LYS A 286 24.19 9.55 -2.26
C LYS A 286 24.08 8.48 -1.20
N LEU A 287 25.18 7.75 -0.94
CA LEU A 287 25.21 6.70 0.07
C LEU A 287 24.96 7.26 1.48
N VAL A 288 25.60 8.36 1.84
CA VAL A 288 25.39 9.03 3.14
C VAL A 288 23.93 9.51 3.29
N PHE A 289 23.35 10.07 2.23
CA PHE A 289 21.96 10.51 2.22
C PHE A 289 20.99 9.35 2.43
N LYS A 290 21.11 8.26 1.68
CA LYS A 290 20.26 7.06 1.85
C LYS A 290 20.43 6.40 3.22
N VAL A 291 21.64 6.38 3.80
CA VAL A 291 21.84 5.87 5.17
C VAL A 291 21.12 6.74 6.19
N LEU A 292 21.17 8.07 6.07
CA LEU A 292 20.45 8.98 6.96
C LEU A 292 18.93 8.94 6.75
N GLU A 293 18.47 8.73 5.52
CA GLU A 293 17.04 8.55 5.23
C GLU A 293 16.51 7.27 5.90
N TYR A 294 17.24 6.16 5.76
CA TYR A 294 16.82 4.86 6.28
C TYR A 294 16.98 4.73 7.81
N ARG A 295 18.08 5.26 8.37
CA ARG A 295 18.40 5.15 9.81
C ARG A 295 17.92 6.36 10.62
N GLY A 296 17.47 7.43 9.96
CA GLY A 296 17.11 8.68 10.59
C GLY A 296 18.34 9.47 11.09
N GLN A 297 18.25 9.97 12.32
CA GLN A 297 19.27 10.85 12.88
C GLN A 297 20.50 10.06 13.35
N LEU A 298 21.68 10.35 12.78
CA LEU A 298 22.95 9.70 13.15
C LEU A 298 24.07 10.71 13.45
N SER A 299 25.00 10.33 14.32
CA SER A 299 26.26 11.06 14.53
C SER A 299 27.23 10.79 13.38
N GLN A 300 28.24 11.65 13.19
CA GLN A 300 29.26 11.43 12.16
C GLN A 300 29.98 10.08 12.32
N LYS A 301 30.15 9.59 13.56
CA LYS A 301 30.78 8.30 13.84
C LYS A 301 29.90 7.15 13.36
N GLU A 302 28.61 7.17 13.66
CA GLU A 302 27.66 6.14 13.22
C GLU A 302 27.53 6.13 11.70
N ILE A 303 27.55 7.29 11.04
CA ILE A 303 27.54 7.37 9.57
C ILE A 303 28.79 6.70 8.97
N ILE A 304 29.96 6.90 9.57
CA ILE A 304 31.21 6.24 9.13
C ILE A 304 31.08 4.71 9.27
N GLU A 305 30.54 4.23 10.38
CA GLU A 305 30.36 2.80 10.64
C GLU A 305 29.34 2.16 9.70
N GLU A 306 28.20 2.82 9.45
CA GLU A 306 27.14 2.30 8.58
C GLU A 306 27.51 2.37 7.08
N THR A 307 28.23 3.41 6.65
CA THR A 307 28.61 3.57 5.23
C THR A 307 29.92 2.88 4.87
N MET A 308 30.73 2.50 5.87
CA MET A 308 32.10 1.99 5.71
C MET A 308 33.04 2.94 4.91
N LEU A 309 32.67 4.22 4.77
CA LEU A 309 33.47 5.21 4.06
C LEU A 309 34.56 5.82 4.95
N PRO A 310 35.70 6.27 4.38
CA PRO A 310 36.72 6.97 5.15
C PRO A 310 36.18 8.24 5.83
N PRO A 311 36.65 8.61 7.04
CA PRO A 311 36.16 9.79 7.76
C PRO A 311 36.29 11.12 7.03
N ARG A 312 37.24 11.24 6.08
CA ARG A 312 37.38 12.42 5.21
C ARG A 312 36.27 12.47 4.16
N THR A 313 35.93 11.33 3.57
CA THR A 313 34.87 11.20 2.57
C THR A 313 33.51 11.48 3.16
N VAL A 314 33.21 10.97 4.38
CA VAL A 314 31.95 11.27 5.08
C VAL A 314 31.81 12.76 5.39
N ARG A 315 32.89 13.43 5.83
CA ARG A 315 32.86 14.89 6.06
C ARG A 315 32.61 15.68 4.78
N TYR A 316 33.26 15.29 3.69
CA TYR A 316 33.05 15.91 2.39
C TYR A 316 31.59 15.73 1.91
N ALA A 317 31.07 14.50 1.97
CA ALA A 317 29.69 14.18 1.63
C ALA A 317 28.67 14.97 2.47
N LEU A 318 28.85 15.03 3.80
CA LEU A 318 28.00 15.83 4.68
C LEU A 318 28.08 17.33 4.36
N SER A 319 29.25 17.85 4.00
CA SER A 319 29.41 19.24 3.59
C SER A 319 28.59 19.59 2.35
N LEU A 320 28.59 18.71 1.34
CA LEU A 320 27.79 18.86 0.11
C LEU A 320 26.28 18.75 0.40
N LEU A 321 25.88 17.73 1.16
CA LEU A 321 24.47 17.54 1.51
C LEU A 321 23.90 18.70 2.35
N MET A 322 24.73 19.31 3.20
CA MET A 322 24.34 20.50 3.96
C MET A 322 24.29 21.76 3.08
N SER A 323 25.17 21.91 2.08
CA SER A 323 25.14 23.07 1.17
C SER A 323 23.88 23.08 0.31
N GLU A 324 23.43 21.91 -0.11
CA GLU A 324 22.17 21.74 -0.86
C GLU A 324 20.92 21.69 0.04
N GLY A 325 21.08 21.84 1.36
CA GLY A 325 19.97 21.85 2.31
C GLY A 325 19.24 20.51 2.46
N LEU A 326 19.85 19.40 2.04
CA LEU A 326 19.31 18.04 2.12
C LEU A 326 19.53 17.40 3.50
N VAL A 327 20.54 17.86 4.24
CA VAL A 327 20.87 17.38 5.58
C VAL A 327 21.04 18.57 6.53
N LYS A 328 20.52 18.47 7.75
CA LYS A 328 20.76 19.44 8.82
C LYS A 328 21.54 18.83 9.98
N LYS A 329 22.45 19.64 10.55
CA LYS A 329 23.17 19.32 11.78
C LYS A 329 22.43 19.89 12.99
N LYS A 330 22.10 19.04 13.96
CA LYS A 330 21.56 19.40 15.26
C LYS A 330 22.58 19.10 16.35
N LEU A 331 22.77 20.04 17.28
CA LEU A 331 23.64 19.82 18.43
C LEU A 331 22.99 18.83 19.40
N SER A 332 23.79 17.92 19.94
CA SER A 332 23.35 17.04 21.02
C SER A 332 23.12 17.87 22.28
N LEU A 333 21.95 17.68 22.90
CA LEU A 333 21.65 18.26 24.22
C LEU A 333 22.44 17.58 25.35
N ARG A 334 22.99 16.38 25.11
CA ARG A 334 23.77 15.61 26.10
C ARG A 334 25.29 15.86 26.02
N ASP A 335 25.82 16.20 24.85
CA ASP A 335 27.23 16.60 24.65
C ASP A 335 27.33 17.60 23.50
N SER A 336 27.51 18.89 23.80
CA SER A 336 27.54 19.97 22.81
C SER A 336 28.67 19.88 21.78
N ARG A 337 29.67 19.01 22.00
CA ARG A 337 30.74 18.74 21.04
C ARG A 337 30.32 17.73 19.96
N GLN A 338 29.21 17.02 20.17
CA GLN A 338 28.67 16.05 19.23
C GLN A 338 27.50 16.64 18.45
N GLY A 339 27.60 16.56 17.12
CA GLY A 339 26.52 16.92 16.22
C GLY A 339 25.90 15.69 15.59
N PHE A 340 24.59 15.69 15.53
CA PHE A 340 23.80 14.70 14.82
C PHE A 340 23.30 15.27 13.49
N TYR A 341 23.23 14.43 12.48
CA TYR A 341 22.81 14.75 11.13
C TYR A 341 21.52 14.02 10.83
N HIS A 342 20.59 14.67 10.13
CA HIS A 342 19.32 14.09 9.70
C HIS A 342 18.90 14.71 8.37
N VAL A 343 18.16 13.95 7.57
CA VAL A 343 17.58 14.43 6.30
C VAL A 343 16.53 15.50 6.60
N THR A 344 16.53 16.56 5.79
CA THR A 344 15.50 17.59 5.83
C THR A 344 14.34 17.19 4.94
N ASN A 345 13.18 16.88 5.53
CA ASN A 345 11.94 16.90 4.76
C ASN A 345 11.69 18.36 4.38
N LYS A 346 11.80 18.72 3.09
CA LYS A 346 11.21 19.96 2.60
C LYS A 346 9.70 19.82 2.86
N ALA A 347 9.16 20.71 3.69
CA ALA A 347 7.74 20.83 3.96
C ALA A 347 6.99 21.30 2.71
#